data_AF-A0A2V8M987-F1
#
_entry.id   AF-A0A2V8M987-F1
#
_cell.length_a   1.000
_cell.length_b   1.000
_cell.length_c   1.000
_cell.angle_alpha   90.00
_cell.angle_beta   90.00
_cell.angle_gamma   90.00
#
_symmetry.space_group_name_H-M   'P 1'
#
loop_
_entity.id
_entity.type
_entity.pdbx_description
1 polymer ?
#
loop_
_entity_poly.entity_id
_entity_poly.type
_entity_poly.pdbx_seq_one_letter_code
_entity_poly.pdbx_strand_id
1 'polypeptide(L)'
;YPEKVLASEKKPIRIFMVDGRNNNRGTNDEGEYDPHRDWFLQNVRLMEALTKKGYDVNYSWGMGAHSHNMGGAMLPEMMRWLWRDQPVSLDPRDTVERSFRSKK
;
A
#
# COMPACT_ATOMS: atom_id res chain seq x y z
N TYR A 1 4.20 -7.62 -10.78
CA TYR A 1 5.59 -7.37 -11.25
C TYR A 1 6.63 -7.31 -10.11
N PRO A 2 6.76 -8.34 -9.26
CA PRO A 2 7.82 -8.41 -8.24
C PRO A 2 9.26 -8.24 -8.80
N GLU A 3 9.50 -8.78 -9.99
CA GLU A 3 10.81 -8.89 -10.62
C GLU A 3 11.36 -7.51 -11.01
N LYS A 4 10.50 -6.64 -11.54
CA LYS A 4 10.84 -5.24 -11.86
C LYS A 4 11.14 -4.43 -10.60
N VAL A 5 10.42 -4.70 -9.51
CA VAL A 5 10.70 -4.06 -8.22
C VAL A 5 12.07 -4.46 -7.72
N LEU A 6 12.44 -5.74 -7.81
CA LEU A 6 13.76 -6.21 -7.37
C LEU A 6 14.90 -5.67 -8.25
N ALA A 7 14.71 -5.60 -9.56
CA ALA A 7 15.76 -5.19 -10.51
C ALA A 7 16.02 -3.67 -10.57
N SER A 8 15.03 -2.84 -10.23
CA SER A 8 15.17 -1.38 -10.28
C SER A 8 16.08 -0.84 -9.15
N GLU A 9 16.42 0.44 -9.18
CA GLU A 9 16.99 1.12 -8.00
C GLU A 9 15.94 1.28 -6.89
N LYS A 10 16.36 1.36 -5.63
CA LYS A 10 15.45 1.63 -4.51
C LYS A 10 15.10 3.13 -4.46
N LYS A 11 13.81 3.45 -4.37
CA LYS A 11 13.34 4.83 -4.23
C LYS A 11 13.13 5.20 -2.76
N PRO A 12 13.25 6.48 -2.37
CA PRO A 12 13.01 6.94 -1.01
C PRO A 12 11.49 7.09 -0.76
N ILE A 13 10.76 5.96 -0.82
CA ILE A 13 9.31 5.90 -0.60
C ILE A 13 8.98 4.82 0.42
N ARG A 14 7.82 4.96 1.04
CA ARG A 14 7.16 3.96 1.88
C ARG A 14 5.86 3.54 1.22
N ILE A 15 5.39 2.33 1.50
CA ILE A 15 4.29 1.73 0.75
C ILE A 15 3.30 1.08 1.72
N PHE A 16 2.02 1.42 1.58
CA PHE A 16 0.92 0.72 2.23
C PHE A 16 0.12 -0.04 1.17
N MET A 17 -0.10 -1.34 1.36
CA MET A 17 -0.89 -2.16 0.45
C MET A 17 -2.22 -2.58 1.09
N VAL A 18 -3.29 -2.55 0.31
CA VAL A 18 -4.61 -3.06 0.71
C VAL A 18 -5.13 -3.95 -0.40
N ASP A 19 -5.55 -5.16 -0.04
CA ASP A 19 -6.20 -6.07 -0.98
C ASP A 19 -7.17 -7.03 -0.28
N GLY A 20 -8.09 -7.59 -1.04
CA GLY A 20 -9.01 -8.64 -0.60
C GLY A 20 -8.53 -10.03 -1.00
N ARG A 21 -8.58 -10.99 -0.09
CA ARG A 21 -8.24 -12.41 -0.32
C ARG A 21 -9.13 -13.12 -1.35
N ASN A 22 -10.26 -12.51 -1.70
CA ASN A 22 -11.18 -12.98 -2.74
C ASN A 22 -11.18 -12.07 -3.97
N ASN A 23 -10.23 -11.13 -4.05
CA ASN A 23 -10.06 -10.29 -5.23
C ASN A 23 -9.42 -11.11 -6.35
N ASN A 24 -10.22 -11.40 -7.38
CA ASN A 24 -9.89 -12.18 -8.57
C ASN A 24 -8.84 -13.28 -8.36
N ARG A 25 -9.31 -14.50 -8.13
CA ARG A 25 -8.45 -15.65 -7.76
C ARG A 25 -7.98 -16.49 -8.95
N GLY A 26 -7.92 -15.89 -10.14
CA GLY A 26 -7.29 -16.50 -11.31
C GLY A 26 -7.97 -17.75 -11.85
N THR A 27 -9.18 -18.06 -11.39
CA THR A 27 -9.98 -19.19 -11.89
C THR A 27 -10.92 -18.68 -12.98
N ASN A 28 -10.94 -19.33 -14.16
CA ASN A 28 -11.89 -19.01 -15.23
C ASN A 28 -13.26 -19.68 -15.03
N ASP A 29 -14.18 -19.46 -15.96
CA ASP A 29 -15.55 -20.00 -15.90
C ASP A 29 -15.56 -21.54 -16.02
N GLU A 30 -14.52 -22.12 -16.60
CA GLU A 30 -14.30 -23.58 -16.69
C GLU A 30 -13.69 -24.20 -15.41
N GLY A 31 -13.30 -23.37 -14.42
CA GLY A 31 -12.72 -23.83 -13.16
C GLY A 31 -11.19 -24.05 -13.20
N GLU A 32 -10.53 -23.67 -14.28
CA GLU A 32 -9.08 -23.76 -14.43
C GLU A 32 -8.38 -22.59 -13.74
N TYR A 33 -7.38 -22.90 -12.92
CA TYR A 33 -6.59 -21.92 -12.19
C TYR A 33 -5.33 -21.49 -12.96
N ASP A 34 -5.15 -20.18 -13.12
CA ASP A 34 -3.93 -19.56 -13.61
C ASP A 34 -3.35 -18.59 -12.55
N PRO A 35 -2.17 -18.88 -11.97
CA PRO A 35 -1.55 -18.00 -10.98
C PRO A 35 -1.16 -16.63 -11.54
N HIS A 36 -0.99 -16.48 -12.86
CA HIS A 36 -0.75 -15.18 -13.49
C HIS A 36 -2.00 -14.28 -13.48
N ARG A 37 -3.18 -14.88 -13.28
CA ARG A 37 -4.47 -14.18 -13.17
C ARG A 37 -4.97 -14.04 -11.73
N ASP A 38 -4.31 -14.65 -10.75
CA ASP A 38 -4.63 -14.52 -9.31
C ASP A 38 -4.08 -13.19 -8.76
N TRP A 39 -4.92 -12.17 -8.67
CA TRP A 39 -4.53 -10.82 -8.27
C TRP A 39 -4.02 -10.78 -6.83
N PHE A 40 -4.69 -11.50 -5.92
CA PHE A 40 -4.25 -11.58 -4.53
C PHE A 40 -2.85 -12.19 -4.43
N LEU A 41 -2.60 -13.29 -5.14
CA LEU A 41 -1.26 -13.90 -5.20
C LEU A 41 -0.23 -12.91 -5.75
N GLN A 42 -0.54 -12.18 -6.83
CA GLN A 42 0.39 -11.20 -7.39
C GLN A 42 0.68 -10.03 -6.45
N ASN A 43 -0.30 -9.59 -5.64
CA ASN A 43 -0.10 -8.56 -4.62
C ASN A 43 0.73 -9.05 -3.44
N VAL A 44 0.55 -10.30 -3.00
CA VAL A 44 1.41 -10.92 -1.98
C VAL A 44 2.87 -10.99 -2.47
N ARG A 45 3.09 -11.49 -3.70
CA ARG A 45 4.44 -11.54 -4.29
C ARG A 45 5.08 -10.14 -4.41
N LEU A 46 4.28 -9.12 -4.71
CA LEU A 46 4.74 -7.74 -4.77
C LEU A 46 5.14 -7.21 -3.39
N MET A 47 4.32 -7.45 -2.36
CA MET A 47 4.62 -7.10 -0.98
C MET A 47 5.94 -7.75 -0.52
N GLU A 48 6.12 -9.04 -0.78
CA GLU A 48 7.34 -9.77 -0.44
C GLU A 48 8.57 -9.19 -1.14
N ALA A 49 8.48 -8.85 -2.42
CA ALA A 49 9.57 -8.22 -3.15
C ALA A 49 9.94 -6.83 -2.61
N LEU A 50 8.93 -6.03 -2.22
CA LEU A 50 9.15 -4.73 -1.59
C LEU A 50 9.86 -4.89 -0.24
N THR A 51 9.37 -5.80 0.61
CA THR A 51 9.98 -6.12 1.90
C THR A 51 11.41 -6.61 1.73
N LYS A 52 11.65 -7.54 0.79
CA LYS A 52 13.00 -8.07 0.49
C LYS A 52 13.98 -6.99 0.06
N LYS A 53 13.51 -5.99 -0.70
CA LYS A 53 14.32 -4.84 -1.12
C LYS A 53 14.50 -3.79 -0.01
N GLY A 54 13.98 -4.05 1.18
CA GLY A 54 14.13 -3.22 2.38
C GLY A 54 13.31 -1.93 2.32
N TYR A 55 12.22 -1.89 1.55
CA TYR A 55 11.26 -0.80 1.66
C TYR A 55 10.59 -0.82 3.04
N ASP A 56 10.16 0.36 3.48
CA ASP A 56 9.21 0.47 4.59
C ASP A 56 7.81 0.13 4.06
N VAL A 57 7.30 -1.04 4.44
CA VAL A 57 6.08 -1.63 3.90
C VAL A 57 5.13 -1.97 5.04
N ASN A 58 3.87 -1.61 4.85
CA ASN A 58 2.77 -2.14 5.66
C ASN A 58 1.65 -2.61 4.72
N TYR A 59 0.81 -3.52 5.20
CA TYR A 59 -0.26 -4.07 4.39
C TYR A 59 -1.46 -4.51 5.23
N SER A 60 -2.63 -4.56 4.59
CA SER A 60 -3.85 -5.13 5.17
C SER A 60 -4.55 -6.01 4.15
N TRP A 61 -4.85 -7.26 4.53
CA TRP A 61 -5.56 -8.22 3.71
C TRP A 61 -6.95 -8.50 4.28
N GLY A 62 -7.99 -8.18 3.53
CA GLY A 62 -9.38 -8.39 3.92
C GLY A 62 -9.99 -9.59 3.22
N MET A 63 -11.28 -9.84 3.44
CA MET A 63 -12.01 -10.95 2.81
C MET A 63 -12.79 -10.53 1.55
N GLY A 64 -12.79 -9.26 1.17
CA GLY A 64 -13.59 -8.75 0.06
C GLY A 64 -13.12 -9.20 -1.33
N ALA A 65 -14.01 -9.05 -2.31
CA ALA A 65 -13.69 -9.08 -3.74
C ALA A 65 -13.25 -7.69 -4.24
N HIS A 66 -13.18 -7.49 -5.57
CA HIS A 66 -12.83 -6.20 -6.17
C HIS A 66 -13.90 -5.14 -5.86
N SER A 67 -13.66 -4.34 -4.82
CA SER A 67 -14.61 -3.35 -4.34
C SER A 67 -13.91 -2.24 -3.55
N HIS A 68 -14.59 -1.10 -3.41
CA HIS A 68 -14.10 0.05 -2.67
C HIS A 68 -14.21 -0.10 -1.14
N ASN A 69 -14.97 -1.09 -0.66
CA ASN A 69 -15.32 -1.21 0.76
C ASN A 69 -14.08 -1.26 1.67
N MET A 70 -13.12 -2.11 1.32
CA MET A 70 -11.91 -2.26 2.13
C MET A 70 -10.97 -1.06 1.99
N GLY A 71 -10.74 -0.57 0.77
CA GLY A 71 -9.90 0.59 0.54
C GLY A 71 -10.40 1.83 1.27
N GLY A 72 -11.72 2.06 1.25
CA GLY A 72 -12.38 3.14 1.99
C GLY A 72 -12.25 2.97 3.51
N ALA A 73 -12.52 1.77 4.03
CA ALA A 73 -12.39 1.49 5.46
C ALA A 73 -10.96 1.64 5.98
N MET A 74 -9.96 1.27 5.17
CA MET A 74 -8.55 1.34 5.54
C MET A 74 -7.92 2.73 5.35
N LEU A 75 -8.56 3.65 4.63
CA LEU A 75 -7.97 4.95 4.32
C LEU A 75 -7.46 5.72 5.55
N PRO A 76 -8.21 5.84 6.66
CA PRO A 76 -7.71 6.51 7.85
C PRO A 76 -6.44 5.87 8.43
N GLU A 77 -6.35 4.54 8.38
CA GLU A 77 -5.18 3.78 8.85
C GLU A 77 -3.97 4.00 7.94
N MET A 78 -4.18 3.93 6.62
CA MET A 78 -3.13 4.19 5.63
C MET A 78 -2.50 5.56 5.84
N MET A 79 -3.33 6.58 6.07
CA MET A 79 -2.90 7.97 6.26
C MET A 79 -2.12 8.12 7.57
N ARG A 80 -2.61 7.55 8.68
CA ARG A 80 -1.88 7.57 9.97
C ARG A 80 -0.53 6.88 9.86
N TRP A 81 -0.44 5.73 9.20
CA TRP A 81 0.82 5.04 9.00
C TRP A 81 1.77 5.79 8.07
N LEU A 82 1.25 6.43 7.02
CA LEU A 82 2.04 7.19 6.05
C LEU A 82 2.74 8.40 6.71
N TRP A 83 2.07 9.09 7.64
CA TRP A 83 2.61 10.27 8.34
C TRP A 83 3.07 10.01 9.78
N ARG A 84 3.25 8.75 10.18
CA ARG A 84 3.55 8.38 11.59
C ARG A 84 4.81 8.99 12.20
N ASP A 85 5.76 9.40 11.36
CA ASP A 85 7.04 10.01 11.73
C ASP A 85 7.15 11.46 11.21
N GLN A 86 6.05 12.03 10.72
CA GLN A 86 6.02 13.44 10.30
C GLN A 86 6.31 14.32 11.52
N PRO A 87 7.33 15.20 11.46
CA PRO A 87 7.61 16.09 12.58
C PRO A 87 6.42 17.02 12.81
N VAL A 88 6.11 17.25 14.09
CA VAL A 88 5.11 18.24 14.52
C VAL A 88 5.83 19.26 15.36
N SER A 89 5.73 20.53 14.96
CA SER A 89 6.27 21.63 15.76
C SER A 89 5.44 21.82 17.02
N LEU A 90 6.11 21.78 18.18
CA LEU A 90 5.50 22.09 19.48
C LEU A 90 5.73 23.55 19.89
N ASP A 91 6.48 24.32 19.09
CA ASP A 91 6.72 25.73 19.37
C ASP A 91 5.43 26.52 19.10
N PRO A 92 4.83 27.17 20.11
CA PRO A 92 3.65 28.00 19.89
C PRO A 92 3.89 29.17 18.94
N ARG A 93 5.16 29.55 18.69
CA ARG A 93 5.57 30.63 17.78
C ARG A 93 5.84 30.17 16.35
N ASP A 94 5.89 28.87 16.09
CA ASP A 94 6.01 28.35 14.72
C ASP A 94 4.69 28.50 13.98
N THR A 95 4.54 29.61 13.28
CA THR A 95 3.35 29.92 12.49
C THR A 95 3.34 29.22 11.14
N VAL A 96 4.46 28.63 10.70
CA VAL A 96 4.59 27.99 9.39
C VAL A 96 3.99 26.59 9.44
N GLU A 97 4.44 25.74 10.36
CA GLU A 97 3.93 24.37 10.54
C GLU A 97 2.47 24.36 11.05
N ARG A 98 2.00 25.47 11.64
CA ARG A 98 0.62 25.65 12.10
C ARG A 98 -0.30 26.31 11.06
N SER A 99 0.19 26.58 9.85
CA SER A 99 -0.60 27.13 8.75
C SER A 99 -0.97 26.06 7.72
N PHE A 100 -2.14 26.21 7.07
CA PHE A 100 -2.37 25.52 5.80
C PHE A 100 -1.37 26.07 4.79
N ARG A 101 -0.30 25.31 4.48
CA ARG A 101 0.83 25.66 3.57
C ARG A 101 0.63 26.99 2.85
N SER A 102 1.20 28.08 3.38
CA SER A 102 1.16 29.35 2.68
C SER A 102 1.79 29.19 1.30
N LYS A 103 1.13 29.70 0.26
CA LYS A 103 1.73 29.75 -1.08
C LYS A 103 3.06 30.51 -1.00
N LYS A 104 4.12 29.90 -1.56
CA LYS A 104 5.39 30.59 -1.82
C LYS A 104 5.17 31.81 -2.69
#